data_AF-A0A4R1X5F5-F1
#
_entry.id   AF-A0A4R1X5F5-F1
#
_cell.length_a   1.000
_cell.length_b   1.000
_cell.length_c   1.000
_cell.angle_alpha   90.00
_cell.angle_beta   90.00
_cell.angle_gamma   90.00
#
_symmetry.space_group_name_H-M   'P 1'
#
loop_
_entity.id
_entity.type
_entity.pdbx_description
1 polymer ?
#
loop_
_entity_poly.entity_id
_entity_poly.type
_entity_poly.pdbx_seq_one_letter_code
_entity_poly.pdbx_strand_id
1 'polypeptide(L)' 'MQPAAYFHTDNYFNAIDAVEGIARKFDPAAPDDLRTKIIEALGTLGIWPMLIFAGTDEGNVLIVA' A
#
# COMPACT_ATOMS: atom_id res chain seq x y z
N MET A 1 -20.99 5.34 -3.48
CA MET A 1 -20.15 4.55 -2.56
C MET A 1 -19.16 3.80 -3.42
N GLN A 2 -17.85 3.94 -3.17
CA GLN A 2 -16.87 3.12 -3.89
C GLN A 2 -17.07 1.64 -3.48
N PRO A 3 -16.98 0.68 -4.43
CA PRO A 3 -17.09 -0.73 -4.10
C PRO A 3 -16.00 -1.13 -3.09
N ALA A 4 -16.37 -1.92 -2.09
CA ALA A 4 -15.42 -2.44 -1.13
C ALA A 4 -14.49 -3.45 -1.81
N ALA A 5 -13.17 -3.22 -1.70
CA ALA A 5 -12.16 -4.19 -2.10
C ALA A 5 -11.91 -5.18 -0.97
N TYR A 6 -12.00 -6.48 -1.26
CA TYR A 6 -11.71 -7.55 -0.31
C TYR A 6 -10.40 -8.22 -0.68
N PHE A 7 -9.54 -8.42 0.31
CA PHE A 7 -8.24 -9.08 0.18
C PHE A 7 -8.23 -10.39 0.97
N HIS A 8 -7.36 -11.32 0.59
CA HIS A 8 -7.13 -12.53 1.37
C HIS A 8 -6.68 -12.15 2.79
N THR A 9 -7.26 -12.80 3.80
CA THR A 9 -7.09 -12.45 5.22
C THR A 9 -5.62 -12.34 5.62
N ASP A 10 -4.80 -13.32 5.22
CA ASP A 10 -3.37 -13.34 5.55
C ASP A 10 -2.62 -12.18 4.91
N ASN A 11 -2.91 -11.85 3.65
CA ASN A 11 -2.26 -10.75 2.95
C ASN A 11 -2.66 -9.40 3.56
N TYR A 12 -3.93 -9.28 3.93
CA TYR A 12 -4.44 -8.08 4.60
C TYR A 12 -3.76 -7.86 5.95
N PHE A 13 -3.73 -8.87 6.82
CA PHE A 13 -3.10 -8.73 8.14
C PHE A 13 -1.58 -8.56 8.05
N ASN A 14 -0.92 -9.19 7.09
CA ASN A 14 0.51 -8.95 6.85
C ASN A 14 0.78 -7.49 6.46
N ALA A 15 -0.03 -6.91 5.57
CA ALA A 15 0.09 -5.49 5.22
C ALA A 15 -0.16 -4.57 6.44
N ILE A 16 -1.11 -4.92 7.32
CA ILE A 16 -1.34 -4.19 8.57
C ILE A 16 -0.13 -4.30 9.50
N ASP A 17 0.41 -5.49 9.72
CA ASP A 17 1.60 -5.71 10.57
C ASP A 17 2.80 -4.91 10.07
N ALA A 18 2.98 -4.83 8.74
CA ALA A 18 4.03 -4.02 8.12
C ALA A 18 3.83 -2.52 8.41
N VAL A 19 2.61 -2.00 8.27
CA VAL A 19 2.26 -0.60 8.59
C VAL A 19 2.47 -0.30 10.07
N GLU A 20 2.04 -1.19 10.97
CA GLU A 20 2.30 -1.04 12.39
C GLU A 20 3.79 -1.03 12.72
N GLY A 21 4.57 -1.90 12.06
CA GLY A 21 6.02 -1.95 12.20
C GLY A 21 6.71 -0.64 11.80
N ILE A 22 6.21 0.02 10.76
CA ILE A 22 6.67 1.36 10.35
C ILE A 22 6.32 2.38 11.43
N ALA A 23 5.07 2.39 11.90
CA ALA A 23 4.62 3.34 12.91
C ALA A 23 5.41 3.24 14.23
N ARG A 24 5.75 2.03 14.68
CA ARG A 24 6.57 1.81 15.88
C ARG A 24 8.01 2.30 15.76
N LYS A 25 8.53 2.39 14.54
CA LYS A 25 9.92 2.83 14.26
C LYS A 25 10.00 4.27 13.77
N PHE A 26 8.86 4.95 13.63
CA PHE A 26 8.79 6.31 13.12
C PHE A 26 9.41 7.29 14.11
N ASP A 27 10.36 8.09 13.64
CA ASP A 27 10.92 9.22 14.37
C ASP A 27 10.27 10.52 13.88
N PRO A 28 9.47 11.22 14.69
CA PRO A 28 8.85 12.48 14.28
C PRO A 28 9.87 13.61 14.03
N ALA A 29 11.10 13.51 14.56
CA ALA A 29 12.16 14.48 14.31
C ALA A 29 12.87 14.27 12.96
N ALA A 30 12.73 13.09 12.36
CA ALA A 30 13.27 12.71 11.06
C ALA A 30 12.20 11.95 10.24
N PRO A 31 11.19 12.67 9.71
CA PRO A 31 10.03 12.05 9.06
C PRO A 31 10.29 11.59 7.62
N ASP A 32 11.54 11.62 7.18
CA ASP A 32 12.00 11.18 5.88
C ASP A 32 11.57 9.72 5.61
N ASP A 33 11.15 9.50 4.37
CA ASP A 33 10.73 8.19 3.83
C ASP A 33 9.50 7.53 4.47
N LEU A 34 8.78 8.16 5.41
CA LEU A 34 7.55 7.55 5.98
C LEU A 34 6.54 7.19 4.89
N ARG A 35 6.27 8.12 3.96
CA ARG A 35 5.33 7.90 2.86
C ARG A 35 5.80 6.77 1.95
N THR A 36 7.09 6.71 1.62
CA THR A 36 7.70 5.67 0.79
C THR A 36 7.51 4.30 1.43
N LYS A 37 7.84 4.16 2.72
CA LYS A 37 7.68 2.90 3.47
C LYS A 37 6.24 2.42 3.53
N ILE A 38 5.28 3.33 3.70
CA ILE A 38 3.85 2.99 3.68
C ILE A 38 3.44 2.50 2.28
N ILE A 39 3.89 3.17 1.21
CA ILE A 39 3.61 2.74 -0.16
C ILE A 39 4.18 1.33 -0.42
N GLU A 40 5.41 1.06 0.00
CA GLU A 40 6.02 -0.27 -0.12
C GLU A 40 5.23 -1.35 0.62
N ALA A 41 4.80 -1.06 1.87
CA ALA A 41 3.99 -1.98 2.66
C ALA A 41 2.66 -2.31 1.95
N LEU A 42 1.98 -1.31 1.39
CA LEU A 42 0.72 -1.50 0.66
C LEU A 42 0.92 -2.15 -0.73
N GLY A 43 2.07 -1.92 -1.37
CA GLY A 43 2.44 -2.55 -2.63
C GLY A 43 2.50 -4.08 -2.54
N THR A 44 2.85 -4.63 -1.36
CA THR A 44 2.79 -6.08 -1.11
C THR A 44 1.36 -6.65 -1.17
N LEU A 45 0.36 -5.81 -0.92
CA LEU A 45 -1.06 -6.14 -1.07
C LEU A 45 -1.56 -5.97 -2.52
N GLY A 46 -0.68 -5.56 -3.44
CA GLY A 46 -1.02 -5.21 -4.82
C GLY A 46 -1.65 -3.82 -4.95
N ILE A 47 -1.59 -2.98 -3.90
CA ILE A 47 -2.13 -1.63 -3.91
C ILE A 47 -1.01 -0.65 -4.21
N TRP A 48 -1.09 0.00 -5.37
CA TRP A 48 -0.14 1.01 -5.79
C TRP A 48 -0.82 2.36 -6.00
N PRO A 49 -0.14 3.49 -5.67
CA PRO A 49 -0.66 4.81 -5.98
C PRO A 49 -0.90 4.99 -7.47
N MET A 50 -2.08 5.49 -7.87
CA MET A 50 -2.37 5.73 -9.29
C MET A 50 -1.42 6.77 -9.91
N LEU A 51 -0.85 7.66 -9.10
CA LEU A 51 0.14 8.67 -9.54
C LEU A 51 1.44 8.07 -10.08
N ILE A 52 1.75 6.80 -9.79
CA ILE A 52 2.92 6.11 -10.32
C ILE A 52 2.59 5.21 -11.53
N PHE A 53 1.33 5.21 -11.99
CA PHE A 53 0.91 4.45 -13.16
C PHE A 53 1.44 5.09 -14.44
N ALA A 54 2.40 4.43 -15.11
CA ALA A 54 3.03 4.90 -16.34
C ALA A 54 2.29 4.48 -17.63
N GLY A 55 1.08 3.93 -17.53
CA GLY A 55 0.26 3.54 -18.70
C GLY A 55 0.60 2.18 -19.32
N THR A 56 1.66 1.51 -18.85
CA THR A 56 2.03 0.14 -19.25
C THR A 56 2.31 -0.66 -17.99
N ASP A 57 1.29 -1.35 -17.49
CA ASP A 57 1.51 -2.42 -16.52
C ASP A 57 0.74 -3.63 -17.03
N GLU A 58 1.42 -4.75 -17.26
CA GLU A 58 0.87 -6.01 -17.78
C GLU A 58 0.01 -6.74 -16.73
N GLY A 59 -0.49 -6.02 -15.73
CA GLY A 59 -1.28 -6.51 -14.61
C GLY A 59 -2.77 -6.60 -14.91
N ASN A 60 -3.36 -7.75 -14.58
CA ASN A 60 -4.74 -8.16 -14.89
C ASN A 60 -5.86 -7.37 -14.20
N VAL A 61 -5.60 -6.29 -13.46
CA VAL A 61 -6.67 -5.54 -12.78
C VAL A 61 -6.45 -4.04 -12.83
N LEU A 62 -7.33 -3.36 -13.58
CA LEU A 62 -7.69 -1.96 -13.40
C LEU A 62 -9.07 -1.93 -12.74
N ILE A 63 -9.16 -1.53 -11.47
CA ILE A 63 -10.43 -1.08 -10.91
C ILE A 63 -10.50 0.43 -11.08
N VAL A 64 -11.24 0.85 -12.11
CA VAL A 64 -11.64 2.24 -12.32
C VAL A 64 -13.03 2.40 -11.72
N ALA A 65 -13.19 3.44 -10.89
CA ALA A 65 -14.50 3.91 -10.42
C ALA A 65 -15.07 4.94 -11.40
#